data_AF-A0A933MZR2-F1
#
_entry.id   AF-A0A933MZR2-F1
#
_cell.length_a   1.000
_cell.length_b   1.000
_cell.length_c   1.000
_cell.angle_alpha   90.00
_cell.angle_beta   90.00
_cell.angle_gamma   90.00
#
_symmetry.space_group_name_H-M   'P 1'
#
loop_
_entity.id
_entity.type
_entity.pdbx_description
1 polymer ?
#
loop_
_entity_poly.entity_id
_entity_poly.type
_entity_poly.pdbx_seq_one_letter_code
_entity_poly.pdbx_strand_id
1 'polypeptide(L)'
;MPILVPDLDDVRAVAKKLNAEGNPWQGEVFGWQAEYNPERPEPPLDSKMTFTPADFCIGESGIWFFSLMWEHGRDKEPVEFLDDRSILRS
;
A
#
# COMPACT_ATOMS: atom_id res chain seq x y z
N MET A 1 4.32 0.02 -25.45
CA MET A 1 3.54 1.14 -24.86
C MET A 1 4.31 1.62 -23.63
N PRO A 2 4.47 2.93 -23.40
CA PRO A 2 5.12 3.41 -22.18
C PRO A 2 4.24 3.08 -20.97
N ILE A 3 4.88 2.66 -19.88
CA ILE A 3 4.23 2.42 -18.59
C ILE A 3 4.39 3.70 -17.77
N LEU A 4 3.28 4.26 -17.28
CA LEU A 4 3.31 5.46 -16.45
C LEU A 4 3.41 5.05 -14.98
N VAL A 5 4.53 5.38 -14.35
CA VAL A 5 4.74 5.20 -12.91
C VAL A 5 4.30 6.48 -12.19
N PRO A 6 3.37 6.42 -11.22
CA PRO A 6 2.93 7.60 -10.48
C PRO A 6 4.03 8.14 -9.55
N ASP A 7 3.89 9.40 -9.16
CA ASP A 7 4.71 9.97 -8.09
C ASP A 7 4.36 9.30 -6.75
N LEU A 8 5.37 8.89 -5.99
CA LEU A 8 5.16 8.19 -4.72
C LEU A 8 4.54 9.10 -3.65
N ASP A 9 4.73 10.42 -3.71
CA ASP A 9 4.09 11.35 -2.77
C ASP A 9 2.58 11.42 -2.99
N ASP A 10 2.13 11.35 -4.25
CA ASP A 10 0.70 11.26 -4.58
C ASP A 10 0.10 9.93 -4.12
N VAL A 11 0.83 8.82 -4.31
CA VAL A 11 0.42 7.50 -3.83
C VAL A 11 0.31 7.48 -2.29
N ARG A 12 1.29 8.04 -1.58
CA ARG A 12 1.26 8.19 -0.12
C ARG A 12 0.06 9.03 0.33
N ALA A 13 -0.28 10.10 -0.39
CA ALA A 13 -1.42 10.94 -0.04
C ALA A 13 -2.75 10.17 -0.14
N VAL A 14 -2.93 9.36 -1.19
CA VAL A 14 -4.09 8.48 -1.34
C VAL A 14 -4.17 7.46 -0.22
N ALA A 15 -3.07 6.75 0.06
CA ALA A 15 -3.02 5.75 1.11
C ALA A 15 -3.31 6.34 2.51
N LYS A 16 -2.75 7.52 2.82
CA LYS A 16 -3.04 8.25 4.07
C LYS A 16 -4.52 8.63 4.19
N LYS A 17 -5.15 9.04 3.08
CA LYS A 17 -6.59 9.35 3.06
C LYS A 17 -7.42 8.09 3.37
N LEU A 18 -7.14 6.98 2.70
CA LEU A 18 -7.83 5.70 2.94
C LEU A 18 -7.62 5.20 4.37
N ASN A 19 -6.40 5.32 4.90
CA ASN A 19 -6.10 4.99 6.30
C ASN A 19 -6.87 5.85 7.31
N ALA A 20 -7.04 7.15 7.01
CA ALA A 20 -7.87 8.04 7.83
C ALA A 20 -9.36 7.65 7.80
N GLU A 21 -9.88 7.21 6.65
CA GLU A 21 -11.26 6.75 6.48
C GLU A 21 -11.51 5.41 7.19
N GLY A 22 -10.51 4.51 7.21
CA GLY A 22 -10.55 3.26 7.97
C GLY A 22 -11.51 2.20 7.44
N ASN A 23 -12.00 2.35 6.20
CA ASN A 23 -12.86 1.37 5.54
C ASN A 23 -12.06 0.58 4.49
N PRO A 24 -12.32 -0.72 4.32
CA PRO A 24 -11.69 -1.48 3.24
C PRO A 24 -12.05 -0.87 1.89
N TRP A 25 -11.07 -0.81 0.99
CA TRP A 25 -11.25 -0.23 -0.34
C TRP A 25 -10.45 -1.02 -1.37
N GLN A 26 -11.01 -1.15 -2.57
CA GLN A 26 -10.35 -1.77 -3.72
C GLN A 26 -10.79 -1.05 -4.98
N GLY A 27 -9.84 -0.77 -5.88
CA GLY A 27 -10.15 -0.10 -7.13
C GLY A 27 -8.91 0.25 -7.94
N GLU A 28 -9.08 1.17 -8.88
CA GLU A 28 -7.99 1.67 -9.71
C GLU A 28 -7.63 3.10 -9.32
N VAL A 29 -6.33 3.39 -9.23
CA VAL A 29 -5.80 4.74 -9.06
C VAL A 29 -4.51 4.89 -9.85
N PHE A 30 -4.32 6.04 -10.51
CA PHE A 30 -3.19 6.29 -11.41
C PHE A 30 -3.03 5.26 -12.56
N GLY A 31 -4.10 4.56 -12.94
CA GLY A 31 -4.08 3.50 -13.94
C GLY A 31 -3.56 2.15 -13.43
N TRP A 32 -3.41 1.99 -12.12
CA TRP A 32 -2.98 0.75 -11.46
C TRP A 32 -4.05 0.23 -10.51
N GLN A 33 -4.19 -1.09 -10.42
CA GLN A 33 -5.00 -1.71 -9.40
C GLN A 33 -4.39 -1.45 -8.01
N ALA A 34 -5.24 -1.16 -7.05
CA ALA A 34 -4.87 -0.87 -5.69
C ALA A 34 -5.92 -1.39 -4.70
N GLU A 35 -5.47 -1.68 -3.49
CA GLU A 35 -6.32 -2.07 -2.39
C GLU A 35 -5.81 -1.49 -1.08
N TYR A 36 -6.74 -1.29 -0.15
CA TYR A 36 -6.49 -0.88 1.22
C TYR A 36 -7.27 -1.80 2.16
N ASN A 37 -6.56 -2.37 3.12
CA ASN A 37 -7.10 -3.18 4.20
C ASN A 37 -6.92 -2.42 5.52
N PRO A 38 -7.99 -2.16 6.29
CA PRO A 38 -7.86 -1.48 7.56
C PRO A 38 -7.27 -2.38 8.64
N GLU A 39 -6.72 -1.74 9.68
CA GLU A 39 -6.25 -2.40 10.89
C GLU A 39 -7.36 -3.25 11.51
N ARG A 40 -7.02 -4.46 11.95
CA ARG A 40 -7.95 -5.34 12.67
C ARG A 40 -7.37 -5.73 14.02
N PRO A 41 -8.19 -5.78 15.08
CA PRO A 41 -7.70 -6.15 16.41
C PRO A 41 -7.29 -7.62 16.50
N GLU A 42 -7.83 -8.49 15.64
CA GLU A 42 -7.39 -9.89 15.59
C GLU A 42 -5.98 -9.99 14.98
N PRO A 43 -5.06 -10.73 15.62
CA PRO A 43 -3.76 -10.99 15.03
C PRO A 43 -3.87 -11.99 13.86
N PRO A 44 -2.96 -11.93 12.88
CA PRO A 44 -2.88 -12.95 11.83
C PRO A 44 -2.59 -14.32 12.45
N LEU A 45 -3.16 -15.38 11.86
CA LEU A 45 -2.90 -16.76 12.28
C LEU A 45 -1.37 -17.03 12.25
N ASP A 46 -0.86 -17.65 13.31
CA ASP A 46 0.57 -17.98 13.48
C ASP A 46 1.54 -16.78 13.49
N SER A 47 1.06 -15.57 13.75
CA SER A 47 1.91 -14.37 13.94
C SER A 47 2.11 -14.04 15.42
N LYS A 48 3.27 -13.46 15.76
CA LYS A 48 3.52 -12.84 17.08
C LYS A 48 2.93 -11.44 17.22
N MET A 49 2.32 -10.91 16.17
CA MET A 49 1.69 -9.60 16.19
C MET A 49 0.49 -9.60 17.14
N THR A 50 0.23 -8.44 17.75
CA THR A 50 -0.90 -8.26 18.67
C THR A 50 -2.17 -7.78 17.96
N PHE A 51 -2.07 -7.43 16.69
CA PHE A 51 -3.15 -6.98 15.80
C PHE A 51 -2.72 -7.22 14.34
N THR A 52 -3.66 -7.16 13.39
CA THR A 52 -3.35 -7.14 11.96
C THR A 52 -3.20 -5.68 11.53
N PRO A 53 -2.03 -5.24 11.04
CA PRO A 53 -1.81 -3.85 10.66
C PRO A 53 -2.67 -3.47 9.45
N ALA A 54 -2.94 -2.18 9.30
CA ALA A 54 -3.48 -1.67 8.05
C ALA A 54 -2.43 -1.78 6.95
N ASP A 55 -2.85 -2.05 5.73
CA ASP A 55 -2.00 -2.07 4.56
C ASP A 55 -2.66 -1.40 3.35
N PHE A 56 -1.83 -0.83 2.49
CA PHE A 56 -2.20 -0.35 1.18
C PHE A 56 -1.21 -0.94 0.17
N CYS A 57 -1.69 -1.42 -0.97
CA CYS A 57 -0.82 -1.76 -2.07
C CYS A 57 -1.38 -1.29 -3.41
N ILE A 58 -0.47 -1.05 -4.36
CA ILE A 58 -0.77 -0.58 -5.70
C ILE A 58 0.23 -1.18 -6.69
N GLY A 59 -0.25 -1.48 -7.89
CA GLY A 59 0.58 -1.90 -9.00
C GLY A 59 0.51 -3.40 -9.27
N GLU A 60 1.45 -3.88 -10.07
CA GLU A 60 1.58 -5.28 -10.46
C GLU A 60 3.00 -5.76 -10.19
N SER A 61 3.12 -6.82 -9.38
CA SER A 61 4.41 -7.43 -9.05
C SER A 61 5.15 -7.87 -10.32
N GLY A 62 6.45 -7.57 -10.40
CA GLY A 62 7.27 -7.83 -11.57
C GLY A 62 7.21 -6.75 -12.67
N ILE A 63 6.35 -5.74 -12.55
CA ILE A 63 6.38 -4.53 -13.38
C ILE A 63 6.74 -3.32 -12.52
N TRP A 64 5.83 -2.96 -11.63
CA TRP A 64 5.99 -1.90 -10.64
C TRP A 64 4.98 -2.15 -9.54
N PHE A 65 5.44 -2.21 -8.29
CA PHE A 65 4.59 -2.44 -7.14
C PHE A 65 5.05 -1.57 -5.98
N PHE A 66 4.09 -0.96 -5.29
CA PHE A 66 4.36 -0.20 -4.08
C PHE A 66 3.36 -0.59 -3.00
N SER A 67 3.84 -0.75 -1.77
CA SER A 67 2.99 -0.99 -0.62
C SER A 67 3.43 -0.21 0.61
N LEU A 68 2.45 0.01 1.49
CA LEU A 68 2.55 0.72 2.75
C LEU A 68 1.90 -0.15 3.82
N MET A 69 2.58 -0.37 4.95
CA MET A 69 2.04 -1.16 6.05
C MET A 69 2.24 -0.45 7.39
N TRP A 70 1.15 -0.23 8.13
CA TRP A 70 1.17 0.42 9.44
C TRP A 70 1.51 -0.57 10.57
N GLU A 71 2.71 -1.16 10.51
CA GLU A 71 3.17 -2.20 11.46
C GLU A 71 3.16 -1.76 12.92
N HIS A 72 3.25 -0.45 13.16
CA HIS A 72 3.27 0.15 14.50
C HIS A 72 1.94 0.81 14.89
N GLY A 73 0.88 0.57 14.12
CA GLY A 73 -0.48 1.06 14.35
C GLY A 73 -0.86 2.22 13.44
N ARG A 74 -2.18 2.41 13.26
CA ARG A 74 -2.79 3.38 12.32
C ARG A 74 -2.27 4.83 12.38
N ASP A 75 -1.80 5.29 13.54
CA ASP A 75 -1.35 6.68 13.77
C ASP A 75 0.17 6.86 13.65
N LYS A 76 0.88 5.81 13.21
CA LYS A 76 2.33 5.84 12.97
C LYS A 76 2.65 5.95 11.49
N GLU A 77 3.92 6.18 11.18
CA GLU A 77 4.38 6.12 9.80
C GLU A 77 4.34 4.67 9.30
N PRO A 78 3.84 4.43 8.08
CA PRO A 78 3.87 3.10 7.49
C PRO A 78 5.30 2.73 7.07
N VAL A 79 5.57 1.44 7.09
CA VAL A 79 6.74 0.87 6.42
C VAL A 79 6.44 0.76 4.94
N GLU A 80 7.35 1.26 4.11
CA GLU A 80 7.19 1.29 2.66
C GLU A 80 7.97 0.15 2.00
N PHE A 81 7.41 -0.41 0.94
CA PHE A 81 8.10 -1.34 0.05
C PHE A 81 7.86 -0.94 -1.40
N LEU A 82 8.94 -0.86 -2.19
CA LEU A 82 8.91 -0.54 -3.61
C LEU A 82 9.63 -1.64 -4.40
N ASP A 83 8.94 -2.19 -5.39
CA ASP A 83 9.52 -3.03 -6.43
C ASP A 83 9.45 -2.29 -7.78
N ASP A 84 10.54 -1.62 -8.17
CA ASP A 84 10.68 -0.90 -9.43
C ASP A 84 11.76 -1.51 -10.36
N ARG A 85 12.14 -2.78 -10.12
CA ARG A 85 13.28 -3.43 -10.80
C ARG A 85 13.13 -3.53 -12.32
N SER A 86 11.90 -3.54 -12.82
CA SER A 86 11.58 -3.65 -14.24
C SER A 86 11.45 -2.28 -14.93
N ILE A 87 11.61 -1.18 -14.18
CA ILE A 87 11.49 0.19 -14.71
C ILE A 87 12.85 0.66 -15.24
N LEU A 88 12.96 0.76 -16.56
CA LEU A 88 14.11 1.36 -17.24
C LEU A 88 14.00 2.89 -17.19
N ARG A 89 14.95 3.56 -16.53
CA ARG A 89 15.07 5.02 -16.56
C ARG A 89 15.97 5.41 -17.74
N SER A 90 15.43 6.18 -18.69
CA SER A 90 16.17 6.72 -19.86
C SER A 90 16.79 8.07 -19.58
#